data_AF-F8C670-F1
#
_entry.id   AF-F8C670-F1
#
_cell.length_a   1.000
_cell.length_b   1.000
_cell.length_c   1.000
_cell.angle_alpha   90.00
_cell.angle_beta   90.00
_cell.angle_gamma   90.00
#
_symmetry.space_group_name_H-M   'P 1'
#
loop_
_entity.id
_entity.type
_entity.pdbx_description
1 polymer ?
#
loop_
_entity_poly.entity_id
_entity_poly.type
_entity_poly.pdbx_seq_one_letter_code
_entity_poly.pdbx_strand_id
1 'polypeptide(L)' 'MARHKKREREREIERRRRRRAKLAKLRAKGLFPRPEGYDPRVYSYVAYAVAKGIMSLEEALARLEKAKIS' A
#
# COMPACT_ATOMS: atom_id res chain seq x y z
N MET A 1 35.40 4.75 -1.98
CA MET A 1 34.01 4.67 -2.50
C MET A 1 33.01 3.96 -1.57
N ALA A 2 33.40 2.93 -0.81
CA ALA A 2 32.46 2.12 -0.03
C ALA A 2 31.71 2.86 1.11
N ARG A 3 32.38 3.78 1.82
CA ARG A 3 31.77 4.53 2.94
C ARG A 3 30.68 5.53 2.52
N HIS A 4 30.84 6.17 1.36
CA HIS A 4 29.89 7.15 0.84
C HIS A 4 28.58 6.46 0.39
N LYS A 5 28.70 5.37 -0.38
CA LYS A 5 27.52 4.53 -0.73
C LYS A 5 26.82 3.96 0.49
N LYS A 6 27.55 3.59 1.56
CA LYS A 6 26.95 3.11 2.81
C LYS A 6 26.11 4.19 3.52
N ARG A 7 26.65 5.41 3.68
CA ARG A 7 25.92 6.54 4.27
C ARG A 7 24.70 6.96 3.46
N GLU A 8 24.80 6.98 2.13
CA GLU A 8 23.67 7.23 1.23
C GLU A 8 22.55 6.20 1.42
N ARG A 9 22.92 4.92 1.49
CA ARG A 9 21.97 3.81 1.70
C ARG A 9 21.29 3.90 3.07
N GLU A 10 22.03 4.24 4.12
CA GLU A 10 21.49 4.47 5.46
C GLU A 10 20.47 5.63 5.47
N ARG A 11 20.79 6.75 4.82
CA ARG A 11 19.86 7.89 4.66
C ARG A 11 18.61 7.51 3.87
N GLU A 12 18.74 6.69 2.83
CA GLU A 12 17.59 6.23 2.05
C GLU A 12 16.69 5.29 2.87
N ILE A 13 17.28 4.38 3.64
CA ILE A 13 16.55 3.50 4.57
C ILE A 13 15.81 4.33 5.61
N GLU A 14 16.45 5.37 6.14
CA GLU A 14 15.83 6.25 7.13
C GLU A 14 14.67 7.04 6.53
N ARG A 15 14.81 7.57 5.31
CA ARG A 15 13.70 8.20 4.56
C ARG A 15 12.53 7.23 4.35
N ARG A 16 12.80 5.97 3.99
CA ARG A 16 11.79 4.92 3.86
C ARG A 16 11.10 4.62 5.19
N ARG A 17 11.85 4.52 6.30
CA ARG A 17 11.30 4.35 7.66
C ARG A 17 10.37 5.50 8.04
N ARG A 18 10.78 6.76 7.82
CA ARG A 18 9.94 7.94 8.10
C ARG A 18 8.66 7.94 7.28
N ARG A 19 8.71 7.59 5.99
CA ARG A 19 7.50 7.44 5.15
C ARG A 19 6.57 6.36 5.69
N ARG A 20 7.10 5.19 6.06
CA ARG A 20 6.29 4.10 6.63
C ARG A 20 5.63 4.52 7.95
N ALA A 21 6.35 5.22 8.83
CA ALA A 21 5.81 5.72 10.09
C ALA A 21 4.71 6.77 9.88
N LYS A 22 4.89 7.70 8.93
CA LYS A 22 3.85 8.68 8.56
C LYS A 22 2.58 7.98 8.05
N LEU A 23 2.73 7.00 7.16
CA LEU A 23 1.61 6.21 6.66
C LEU A 23 0.93 5.38 7.75
N ALA A 24 1.70 4.82 8.70
CA ALA A 24 1.14 4.11 9.85
C ALA A 24 0.33 5.05 10.76
N LYS A 25 0.81 6.27 11.02
CA LYS A 25 0.04 7.28 11.76
C LYS A 25 -1.24 7.68 11.03
N LEU A 26 -1.20 7.85 9.71
CA LEU A 26 -2.38 8.17 8.90
C LEU A 26 -3.37 7.00 8.85
N ARG A 27 -2.88 5.75 8.85
CA ARG A 27 -3.68 4.53 8.99
C ARG A 27 -4.38 4.44 10.32
N ALA A 28 -3.68 4.68 11.42
CA ALA A 28 -4.27 4.68 12.76
C ALA A 28 -5.39 5.73 12.91
N LYS A 29 -5.34 6.78 12.08
CA LYS A 29 -6.40 7.81 11.98
C LYS A 29 -7.53 7.45 11.01
N GLY A 30 -7.49 6.29 10.35
CA GLY A 30 -8.52 5.85 9.39
C GLY A 30 -8.47 6.52 8.01
N LEU A 31 -7.51 7.40 7.72
CA LEU A 31 -7.44 8.15 6.45
C LEU A 31 -6.89 7.34 5.28
N PHE A 32 -6.12 6.28 5.56
CA PHE A 32 -5.53 5.40 4.56
C PHE A 32 -5.65 3.95 5.01
N PRO A 33 -6.87 3.41 5.19
CA PRO A 33 -7.03 2.03 5.65
C PRO A 33 -6.22 1.12 4.72
N ARG A 34 -5.36 0.29 5.32
CA ARG A 34 -4.90 -0.89 4.59
C ARG A 34 -6.12 -1.79 4.50
N PRO A 35 -6.39 -2.41 3.36
CA PRO A 35 -7.41 -3.42 3.32
C PRO A 35 -6.96 -4.55 4.24
N GLU A 36 -7.59 -4.68 5.40
CA GLU A 36 -7.31 -5.76 6.32
C GLU A 36 -7.70 -7.06 5.65
N GLY A 37 -6.77 -8.01 5.62
CA GLY A 37 -6.97 -9.30 4.98
C GLY A 37 -6.84 -9.32 3.45
N TYR A 38 -6.38 -8.26 2.76
CA TYR A 38 -6.18 -8.29 1.30
C TYR A 38 -4.80 -7.80 0.85
N ASP A 39 -4.33 -8.29 -0.31
CA ASP A 39 -3.10 -7.77 -0.94
C ASP A 39 -3.23 -6.25 -1.26
N PRO A 40 -2.38 -5.38 -0.68
CA PRO A 40 -2.43 -3.94 -0.90
C PRO A 40 -2.26 -3.52 -2.36
N ARG A 41 -1.57 -4.31 -3.19
CA ARG A 41 -1.35 -4.01 -4.61
C ARG A 41 -2.65 -4.21 -5.38
N VAL A 42 -3.34 -5.31 -5.11
CA VAL A 42 -4.61 -5.66 -5.77
C VAL A 42 -5.70 -4.68 -5.34
N TYR A 43 -5.81 -4.39 -4.04
CA TYR A 43 -6.84 -3.48 -3.54
C TYR A 43 -6.72 -2.07 -4.11
N SER A 44 -5.50 -1.54 -4.23
CA SER A 44 -5.29 -0.19 -4.78
C SER A 44 -5.76 -0.05 -6.23
N TYR A 45 -5.54 -1.08 -7.05
CA TYR A 45 -6.00 -1.12 -8.43
C TYR A 45 -7.52 -1.31 -8.52
N VAL A 46 -8.08 -2.22 -7.73
CA VAL A 46 -9.53 -2.49 -7.70
C VAL A 46 -10.29 -1.24 -7.27
N ALA A 47 -9.86 -0.57 -6.19
CA ALA A 47 -10.48 0.67 -5.73
C ALA A 47 -10.43 1.78 -6.80
N TYR A 48 -9.31 1.92 -7.50
CA TYR A 48 -9.17 2.86 -8.61
C TYR A 48 -10.11 2.53 -9.78
N ALA A 49 -10.15 1.28 -10.20
CA ALA A 49 -10.95 0.85 -11.35
C ALA A 49 -12.45 0.99 -11.09
N VAL A 50 -12.91 0.69 -9.87
CA VAL A 50 -14.30 0.92 -9.44
C VAL A 50 -14.63 2.41 -9.42
N ALA A 51 -13.77 3.25 -8.83
CA ALA A 51 -13.97 4.71 -8.80
C ALA A 51 -14.00 5.35 -10.20
N LYS A 52 -13.40 4.70 -11.20
CA LYS A 52 -13.39 5.14 -12.60
C LYS A 52 -14.44 4.45 -13.47
N GLY A 53 -15.26 3.55 -12.91
CA GLY A 53 -16.27 2.81 -13.67
C GLY A 53 -15.70 1.83 -14.70
N ILE A 54 -14.41 1.49 -14.59
CA ILE A 54 -13.72 0.54 -15.48
C ILE A 54 -14.08 -0.91 -15.10
N MET A 55 -14.45 -1.12 -13.83
CA MET A 55 -14.76 -2.44 -13.25
C MET A 55 -16.07 -2.36 -12.48
N SER A 56 -16.91 -3.39 -12.61
CA SER A 56 -18.17 -3.45 -11.86
C SER A 56 -17.91 -3.79 -10.39
N LEU A 57 -18.89 -3.48 -9.53
CA LEU A 57 -18.81 -3.78 -8.11
C LEU A 57 -18.68 -5.29 -7.84
N GLU A 58 -19.37 -6.12 -8.63
CA GLU A 58 -19.32 -7.59 -8.52
C GLU A 58 -17.93 -8.15 -8.89
N GLU A 59 -17.35 -7.67 -10.00
CA GLU A 59 -16.01 -8.07 -10.43
C GLU A 59 -14.93 -7.67 -9.42
N ALA A 60 -15.10 -6.49 -8.81
CA ALA A 60 -14.21 -6.00 -7.76
C ALA A 60 -14.25 -6.90 -6.52
N LEU A 61 -15.45 -7.28 -6.06
CA LEU A 61 -15.63 -8.15 -4.90
C LEU A 61 -15.01 -9.54 -5.13
N ALA A 62 -15.25 -10.15 -6.30
CA ALA A 62 -14.67 -11.45 -6.65
C ALA A 62 -13.13 -11.42 -6.72
N ARG A 63 -12.55 -10.31 -7.22
CA ARG A 63 -11.08 -10.11 -7.23
C ARG A 63 -10.51 -9.92 -5.83
N LEU A 64 -11.21 -9.16 -4.99
CA LEU A 64 -10.79 -8.98 -3.60
C LEU A 64 -10.84 -10.29 -2.85
N GLU A 65 -11.91 -11.07 -2.98
CA GLU A 65 -12.05 -12.38 -2.34
C GLU A 65 -10.89 -13.34 -2.67
N LYS A 66 -10.44 -13.38 -3.93
CA LYS A 66 -9.24 -14.14 -4.34
C LYS A 66 -7.93 -13.57 -3.79
N ALA A 67 -7.86 -12.26 -3.59
CA ALA A 67 -6.69 -11.57 -3.06
C ALA A 67 -6.66 -11.54 -1.53
N LYS A 68 -7.59 -12.25 -0.88
CA LYS A 68 -7.66 -12.35 0.57
C LYS A 68 -6.44 -13.13 1.08
N ILE A 69 -5.66 -12.53 1.95
CA ILE A 69 -4.51 -13.17 2.59
C ILE A 69 -5.08 -13.92 3.78
N SER A 70 -4.95 -15.26 3.75
CA SER A 70 -5.45 -16.17 4.78
C SER A 70 -4.80 -15.93 6.14
#